data_AF-A0A4Q2L1A9-F1
#
_entry.id   AF-A0A4Q2L1A9-F1
#
_cell.length_a   1.000
_cell.length_b   1.000
_cell.length_c   1.000
_cell.angle_alpha   90.00
_cell.angle_beta   90.00
_cell.angle_gamma   90.00
#
_symmetry.space_group_name_H-M   'P 1'
#
loop_
_entity.id
_entity.type
_entity.pdbx_description
1 polymer ?
#
loop_
_entity_poly.entity_id
_entity_poly.type
_entity_poly.pdbx_seq_one_letter_code
_entity_poly.pdbx_strand_id
1 'polypeptide(L)'
;MEKKNNISVLLGAAFLMATSAIGPGFMTQTAVFTKDMGATFAFVILVSVIMSFVAQLNVWRVLAVSKMRGQDIANRVLPGLGYFITFLVCLGGLAFNIGNVGGAALGFQVLFDFDLKLAALISGALGVIIFSFKSASRLMDKLTQILGSIMILLIAYVAFSTNPPVGTAIKETFAPSSINLMAIITLIGGTVGGYIMFSGGHRLIDAGIVGEENLAQVNKSAILGMGVATIVRIFLFLAVLGVVSLGNQLDSANPAADAFKIAAGTLGYKIFGLVFLAAALTSIVGAAYTSVSFLKTLFTVVKEHENLCIIGFIVVSTLILIFLGKPVKLLVLAGSLNGLILPITLAITLIASKKQDIVGKYRHSNILFLLGWIVVLVTAYIGVQSLSSLTKLFA
;
A
#
# COMPACT_ATOMS: atom_id res chain seq x y z
N MET A 1 10.56 28.47 -17.70
CA MET A 1 11.11 27.88 -16.46
C MET A 1 10.36 26.58 -16.06
N GLU A 2 9.82 25.80 -17.02
CA GLU A 2 8.67 24.90 -16.75
C GLU A 2 8.92 23.38 -16.77
N LYS A 3 10.01 22.86 -17.38
CA LYS A 3 10.21 21.40 -17.49
C LYS A 3 10.89 20.74 -16.27
N LYS A 4 11.76 21.46 -15.55
CA LYS A 4 12.59 20.88 -14.47
C LYS A 4 11.78 20.59 -13.19
N ASN A 5 10.73 21.37 -12.91
CA ASN A 5 9.84 21.17 -11.76
C ASN A 5 8.84 20.02 -11.96
N ASN A 6 8.43 19.71 -13.20
CA ASN A 6 7.47 18.63 -13.43
C ASN A 6 8.07 17.24 -13.16
N ILE A 7 9.34 17.02 -13.51
CA ILE A 7 9.99 15.71 -13.28
C ILE A 7 10.11 15.40 -11.78
N SER A 8 10.50 16.37 -10.95
CA SER A 8 10.62 16.16 -9.51
C SER A 8 9.27 15.88 -8.86
N VAL A 9 8.20 16.55 -9.29
CA VAL A 9 6.83 16.29 -8.81
C VAL A 9 6.33 14.92 -9.24
N LEU A 10 6.55 14.52 -10.50
CA LEU A 10 6.14 13.21 -11.01
C LEU A 10 6.87 12.06 -10.32
N LEU A 11 8.16 12.21 -10.09
CA LEU A 11 8.96 11.28 -9.29
C LEU A 11 8.48 11.27 -7.84
N GLY A 12 8.15 12.43 -7.27
CA GLY A 12 7.60 12.53 -5.93
C GLY A 12 6.26 11.80 -5.77
N ALA A 13 5.35 11.92 -6.73
CA ALA A 13 4.07 11.20 -6.71
C ALA A 13 4.22 9.69 -6.94
N ALA A 14 5.08 9.28 -7.87
CA ALA A 14 5.40 7.88 -8.11
C ALA A 14 6.08 7.25 -6.89
N PHE A 15 6.99 7.99 -6.25
CA PHE A 15 7.68 7.57 -5.04
C PHE A 15 6.71 7.50 -3.86
N LEU A 16 5.86 8.51 -3.66
CA LEU A 16 4.82 8.47 -2.61
C LEU A 16 3.92 7.24 -2.76
N MET A 17 3.50 6.94 -3.99
CA MET A 17 2.73 5.73 -4.28
C MET A 17 3.54 4.47 -3.96
N ALA A 18 4.76 4.36 -4.50
CA ALA A 18 5.62 3.19 -4.31
C ALA A 18 5.96 2.97 -2.83
N THR A 19 6.26 4.01 -2.06
CA THR A 19 6.56 3.89 -0.63
C THR A 19 5.32 3.62 0.20
N SER A 20 4.15 4.15 -0.19
CA SER A 20 2.87 3.79 0.44
C SER A 20 2.52 2.32 0.20
N ALA A 21 2.85 1.79 -0.98
CA ALA A 21 2.65 0.39 -1.31
C ALA A 21 3.72 -0.50 -0.65
N ILE A 22 5.01 -0.17 -0.72
CA ILE A 22 6.14 -0.91 -0.12
C ILE A 22 6.27 -0.59 1.38
N GLY A 23 5.15 -0.68 2.08
CA GLY A 23 5.09 -0.51 3.53
C GLY A 23 5.31 -1.83 4.29
N PRO A 24 5.14 -1.80 5.62
CA PRO A 24 5.23 -3.00 6.45
C PRO A 24 4.28 -4.12 6.05
N GLY A 25 3.06 -3.77 5.60
CA GLY A 25 2.05 -4.73 5.14
C GLY A 25 2.55 -5.48 3.92
N PHE A 26 3.16 -4.75 2.98
CA PHE A 26 3.74 -5.34 1.78
C PHE A 26 4.78 -6.40 2.09
N MET A 27 5.71 -6.09 2.98
CA MET A 27 6.82 -6.99 3.31
C MET A 27 6.32 -8.19 4.13
N THR A 28 5.47 -7.92 5.11
CA THR A 28 4.90 -8.95 6.00
C THR A 28 3.99 -9.91 5.24
N GLN A 29 3.07 -9.40 4.41
CA GLN A 29 2.17 -10.24 3.61
C GLN A 29 2.97 -11.10 2.62
N THR A 30 4.01 -10.53 2.00
CA THR A 30 4.89 -11.32 1.12
C THR A 30 5.54 -12.46 1.89
N ALA A 31 6.08 -12.20 3.09
CA ALA A 31 6.71 -13.24 3.90
C ALA A 31 5.72 -14.31 4.39
N VAL A 32 4.57 -13.89 4.93
CA VAL A 32 3.51 -14.79 5.44
C VAL A 32 2.98 -15.68 4.32
N PHE A 33 2.53 -15.11 3.20
CA PHE A 33 1.96 -15.93 2.13
C PHE A 33 3.00 -16.78 1.40
N THR A 34 4.27 -16.35 1.34
CA THR A 34 5.34 -17.21 0.81
C THR A 34 5.62 -18.39 1.74
N LYS A 35 5.60 -18.17 3.06
CA LYS A 35 5.68 -19.25 4.05
C LYS A 35 4.53 -20.24 3.89
N ASP A 36 3.31 -19.75 3.73
CA ASP A 36 2.10 -20.58 3.71
C ASP A 36 1.87 -21.30 2.37
N MET A 37 2.23 -20.67 1.24
CA MET A 37 1.91 -21.16 -0.10
C MET A 37 3.14 -21.59 -0.92
N GLY A 38 4.35 -21.32 -0.43
CA GLY A 38 5.59 -21.57 -1.17
C GLY A 38 5.58 -20.93 -2.55
N ALA A 39 5.99 -21.69 -3.57
CA ALA A 39 6.09 -21.22 -4.94
C ALA A 39 4.73 -20.85 -5.57
N THR A 40 3.62 -21.43 -5.10
CA THR A 40 2.26 -21.11 -5.60
C THR A 40 1.87 -19.66 -5.35
N PHE A 41 2.51 -18.97 -4.41
CA PHE A 41 2.31 -17.54 -4.18
C PHE A 41 2.68 -16.68 -5.41
N ALA A 42 3.53 -17.17 -6.32
CA ALA A 42 3.91 -16.44 -7.52
C ALA A 42 2.71 -16.09 -8.43
N PHE A 43 1.72 -16.99 -8.52
CA PHE A 43 0.46 -16.72 -9.23
C PHE A 43 -0.34 -15.59 -8.59
N VAL A 44 -0.41 -15.57 -7.25
CA VAL A 44 -1.06 -14.51 -6.48
C VAL A 44 -0.41 -13.15 -6.78
N ILE A 45 0.92 -13.11 -6.82
CA ILE A 45 1.68 -11.91 -7.19
C ILE A 45 1.31 -11.46 -8.61
N LEU A 46 1.34 -12.36 -9.60
CA LEU A 46 1.02 -12.00 -10.99
C LEU A 46 -0.38 -11.40 -11.13
N VAL A 47 -1.40 -12.09 -10.62
CA VAL A 47 -2.80 -11.65 -10.71
C VAL A 47 -2.99 -10.33 -9.97
N SER A 48 -2.44 -10.20 -8.75
CA SER A 48 -2.58 -8.98 -7.97
C SER A 48 -1.90 -7.77 -8.65
N VAL A 49 -0.74 -7.96 -9.26
CA VAL A 49 -0.02 -6.90 -10.00
C VAL A 49 -0.84 -6.43 -11.20
N ILE A 50 -1.35 -7.36 -12.02
CA ILE A 50 -2.15 -7.02 -13.20
C ILE A 50 -3.40 -6.23 -12.79
N MET A 51 -4.16 -6.74 -11.82
CA MET A 51 -5.37 -6.07 -11.34
C MET A 51 -5.07 -4.70 -10.74
N SER A 52 -3.96 -4.60 -9.98
CA SER A 52 -3.53 -3.34 -9.37
C SER A 52 -3.14 -2.30 -10.42
N PHE A 53 -2.42 -2.68 -11.48
CA PHE A 53 -2.07 -1.78 -12.58
C PHE A 53 -3.31 -1.23 -13.28
N VAL A 54 -4.27 -2.11 -13.59
CA VAL A 54 -5.55 -1.71 -14.21
C VAL A 54 -6.31 -0.74 -13.31
N ALA A 55 -6.45 -1.07 -12.03
CA ALA A 55 -7.16 -0.23 -11.07
C ALA A 55 -6.49 1.13 -10.91
N GLN A 56 -5.17 1.17 -10.74
CA GLN A 56 -4.40 2.40 -10.55
C GLN A 56 -4.52 3.34 -11.75
N LEU A 57 -4.34 2.81 -12.98
CA LEU A 57 -4.42 3.61 -14.20
C LEU A 57 -5.82 4.16 -14.45
N ASN A 58 -6.87 3.38 -14.15
CA ASN A 58 -8.24 3.88 -14.22
C ASN A 58 -8.43 5.06 -13.27
N VAL A 59 -8.08 4.88 -12.00
CA VAL A 59 -8.36 5.90 -10.98
C VAL A 59 -7.57 7.18 -11.21
N TRP A 60 -6.27 7.09 -11.49
CA TRP A 60 -5.44 8.28 -11.65
C TRP A 60 -5.80 9.10 -12.88
N ARG A 61 -6.19 8.46 -13.99
CA ARG A 61 -6.62 9.18 -15.19
C ARG A 61 -7.92 9.94 -14.95
N VAL A 62 -8.88 9.35 -14.25
CA VAL A 62 -10.16 10.01 -13.95
C VAL A 62 -9.97 11.14 -12.93
N LEU A 63 -9.17 10.94 -11.88
CA LEU A 63 -8.79 12.00 -10.94
C LEU A 63 -8.12 13.18 -11.64
N ALA A 64 -7.13 12.90 -12.50
CA ALA A 64 -6.39 13.95 -13.21
C ALA A 64 -7.29 14.74 -14.17
N VAL A 65 -8.11 14.06 -14.98
CA VAL A 65 -8.98 14.73 -15.96
C VAL A 65 -10.08 15.53 -15.29
N SER A 66 -10.73 14.97 -14.26
CA SER A 66 -11.80 15.68 -13.53
C SER A 66 -11.27 16.84 -12.69
N LYS A 67 -9.97 16.82 -12.35
CA LYS A 67 -9.34 17.79 -11.42
C LYS A 67 -9.95 17.74 -10.01
N MET A 68 -10.58 16.61 -9.67
CA MET A 68 -11.34 16.40 -8.43
C MET A 68 -10.71 15.30 -7.60
N ARG A 69 -10.86 15.38 -6.27
CA ARG A 69 -10.50 14.29 -5.38
C ARG A 69 -11.55 13.18 -5.44
N GLY A 70 -11.19 12.00 -4.95
CA GLY A 70 -12.02 10.79 -5.04
C GLY A 70 -13.41 10.98 -4.42
N GLN A 71 -13.49 11.62 -3.25
CA GLN A 71 -14.75 11.88 -2.55
C GLN A 71 -15.64 12.87 -3.30
N ASP A 72 -15.03 13.85 -3.96
CA ASP A 72 -15.76 14.86 -4.72
C ASP A 72 -16.32 14.24 -6.00
N ILE A 73 -15.54 13.38 -6.68
CA ILE A 73 -16.00 12.58 -7.81
C ILE A 73 -17.19 11.70 -7.40
N ALA A 74 -17.08 11.00 -6.28
CA ALA A 74 -18.17 10.15 -5.81
C ALA A 74 -19.46 10.94 -5.54
N ASN A 75 -19.37 12.11 -4.90
CA ASN A 75 -20.53 12.98 -4.70
C ASN A 75 -21.13 13.51 -6.02
N ARG A 76 -20.33 13.71 -7.06
CA ARG A 76 -20.83 14.04 -8.41
C ARG A 76 -21.46 12.84 -9.12
N VAL A 77 -20.98 11.63 -8.85
CA VAL A 77 -21.61 10.40 -9.35
C VAL A 77 -23.00 10.24 -8.73
N LEU A 78 -23.10 10.33 -7.40
CA LEU A 78 -24.35 10.28 -6.65
C LEU A 78 -24.20 11.10 -5.36
N PRO A 79 -25.08 12.08 -5.09
CA PRO A 79 -25.02 12.86 -3.84
C PRO A 79 -25.06 11.95 -2.60
N GLY A 80 -24.19 12.20 -1.64
CA GLY A 80 -24.04 11.38 -0.42
C GLY A 80 -22.98 10.29 -0.54
N LEU A 81 -22.67 9.85 -1.77
CA LEU A 81 -21.70 8.77 -1.98
C LEU A 81 -20.28 9.16 -1.56
N GLY A 82 -19.90 10.43 -1.69
CA GLY A 82 -18.61 10.93 -1.20
C GLY A 82 -18.43 10.76 0.31
N TYR A 83 -19.48 10.94 1.11
CA TYR A 83 -19.42 10.68 2.56
C TYR A 83 -19.21 9.19 2.84
N PHE A 84 -19.91 8.32 2.10
CA PHE A 84 -19.77 6.88 2.22
C PHE A 84 -18.36 6.41 1.86
N ILE A 85 -17.78 6.88 0.74
CA ILE A 85 -16.40 6.48 0.39
C ILE A 85 -15.40 7.04 1.40
N THR A 86 -15.61 8.26 1.89
CA THR A 86 -14.72 8.87 2.88
C THR A 86 -14.71 8.03 4.15
N PHE A 87 -15.88 7.58 4.62
CA PHE A 87 -15.94 6.65 5.75
C PHE A 87 -15.13 5.36 5.48
N LEU A 88 -15.35 4.70 4.33
CA LEU A 88 -14.63 3.47 3.99
C LEU A 88 -13.12 3.68 3.90
N VAL A 89 -12.67 4.75 3.22
CA VAL A 89 -11.25 5.06 3.04
C VAL A 89 -10.61 5.45 4.38
N CYS A 90 -11.29 6.20 5.25
CA CYS A 90 -10.77 6.50 6.59
C CYS A 90 -10.69 5.24 7.46
N LEU A 91 -11.68 4.35 7.40
CA LEU A 91 -11.65 3.06 8.11
C LEU A 91 -10.48 2.19 7.61
N GLY A 92 -10.33 2.09 6.29
CA GLY A 92 -9.25 1.36 5.64
C GLY A 92 -7.87 1.94 5.94
N GLY A 93 -7.76 3.27 5.91
CA GLY A 93 -6.56 4.01 6.29
C GLY A 93 -6.21 3.83 7.77
N LEU A 94 -7.20 3.78 8.66
CA LEU A 94 -6.97 3.57 10.08
C LEU A 94 -6.41 2.17 10.32
N ALA A 95 -7.01 1.14 9.70
CA ALA A 95 -6.51 -0.23 9.75
C ALA A 95 -5.06 -0.34 9.24
N PHE A 96 -4.74 0.31 8.11
CA PHE A 96 -3.35 0.37 7.62
C PHE A 96 -2.44 1.09 8.58
N ASN A 97 -2.88 2.19 9.19
CA ASN A 97 -2.03 2.97 10.06
C ASN A 97 -1.70 2.22 11.35
N ILE A 98 -2.68 1.50 11.90
CA ILE A 98 -2.44 0.54 13.01
C ILE A 98 -1.37 -0.47 12.59
N GLY A 99 -1.49 -1.03 11.39
CA GLY A 99 -0.48 -1.93 10.82
C GLY A 99 0.89 -1.27 10.69
N ASN A 100 0.97 -0.05 10.15
CA ASN A 100 2.21 0.69 9.95
C ASN A 100 2.91 1.01 11.26
N VAL A 101 2.19 1.43 12.31
CA VAL A 101 2.74 1.57 13.67
C VAL A 101 3.26 0.22 14.16
N GLY A 102 2.54 -0.87 13.87
CA GLY A 102 2.98 -2.24 14.18
C GLY A 102 4.27 -2.62 13.47
N GLY A 103 4.41 -2.24 12.20
CA GLY A 103 5.63 -2.42 11.43
C GLY A 103 6.82 -1.64 12.00
N ALA A 104 6.60 -0.38 12.40
CA ALA A 104 7.62 0.42 13.04
C ALA A 104 8.04 -0.19 14.39
N ALA A 105 7.07 -0.67 15.18
CA ALA A 105 7.33 -1.34 16.44
C ALA A 105 8.16 -2.63 16.26
N LEU A 106 7.83 -3.45 15.26
CA LEU A 106 8.62 -4.61 14.86
C LEU A 106 10.04 -4.21 14.39
N GLY A 107 10.19 -3.09 13.70
CA GLY A 107 11.50 -2.54 13.33
C GLY A 107 12.35 -2.17 14.55
N PHE A 108 11.75 -1.51 15.55
CA PHE A 108 12.42 -1.22 16.83
C PHE A 108 12.80 -2.48 17.59
N GLN A 109 11.95 -3.51 17.60
CA GLN A 109 12.28 -4.83 18.15
C GLN A 109 13.51 -5.44 17.47
N VAL A 110 13.52 -5.43 16.14
CA VAL A 110 14.66 -5.95 15.38
C VAL A 110 15.95 -5.21 15.73
N LEU A 111 15.90 -3.88 15.86
CA LEU A 111 17.09 -3.04 16.05
C LEU A 111 17.58 -3.00 17.51
N PHE A 112 16.66 -2.87 18.47
CA PHE A 112 16.97 -2.53 19.86
C PHE A 112 16.33 -3.46 20.89
N ASP A 113 15.60 -4.49 20.44
CA ASP A 113 14.94 -5.48 21.30
C ASP A 113 13.91 -4.87 22.29
N PHE A 114 13.27 -3.78 21.88
CA PHE A 114 12.25 -3.11 22.70
C PHE A 114 10.98 -3.94 22.86
N ASP A 115 10.28 -3.82 23.99
CA ASP A 115 8.95 -4.41 24.11
C ASP A 115 7.98 -3.78 23.09
N LEU A 116 6.99 -4.56 22.65
CA LEU A 116 6.09 -4.16 21.56
C LEU A 116 5.32 -2.87 21.89
N LYS A 117 4.92 -2.66 23.14
CA LYS A 117 4.08 -1.52 23.54
C LYS A 117 4.92 -0.24 23.57
N LEU A 118 6.11 -0.29 24.15
CA LEU A 118 7.06 0.82 24.13
C LEU A 118 7.48 1.15 22.69
N ALA A 119 7.79 0.13 21.89
CA ALA A 119 8.15 0.30 20.49
C ALA A 119 7.01 0.96 19.67
N ALA A 120 5.75 0.57 19.91
CA ALA A 120 4.58 1.20 19.30
C ALA A 120 4.39 2.65 19.76
N LEU A 121 4.55 2.94 21.05
CA LEU A 121 4.47 4.30 21.60
C LEU A 121 5.52 5.22 20.96
N ILE A 122 6.78 4.77 20.91
CA ILE A 122 7.88 5.51 20.26
C ILE A 122 7.57 5.72 18.78
N SER A 123 7.07 4.71 18.10
CA SER A 123 6.71 4.80 16.67
C SER A 123 5.64 5.85 16.41
N GLY A 124 4.58 5.87 17.22
CA GLY A 124 3.52 6.88 17.13
C GLY A 124 4.04 8.28 17.42
N ALA A 125 4.86 8.44 18.46
CA ALA A 125 5.48 9.71 18.81
C ALA A 125 6.39 10.24 17.68
N LEU A 126 7.21 9.38 17.09
CA LEU A 126 8.03 9.73 15.93
C LEU A 126 7.19 10.06 14.71
N GLY A 127 6.09 9.34 14.47
CA GLY A 127 5.13 9.66 13.40
C GLY A 127 4.57 11.09 13.55
N VAL A 128 4.18 11.48 14.77
CA VAL A 128 3.73 12.84 15.08
C VAL A 128 4.86 13.86 14.83
N ILE A 129 6.07 13.61 15.34
CA ILE A 129 7.23 14.50 15.13
C ILE A 129 7.54 14.68 13.64
N ILE A 130 7.60 13.59 12.88
CA ILE A 130 7.90 13.61 11.43
C ILE A 130 6.84 14.44 10.69
N PHE A 131 5.57 14.28 11.05
CA PHE A 131 4.49 15.07 10.48
C PHE A 131 4.57 16.56 10.86
N SER A 132 4.80 16.86 12.14
CA SER A 132 4.82 18.23 12.65
C SER A 132 5.99 19.06 12.12
N PHE A 133 7.14 18.44 11.82
CA PHE A 133 8.33 19.14 11.36
C PHE A 133 8.62 18.86 9.89
N LYS A 134 8.46 19.89 9.02
CA LYS A 134 8.78 19.79 7.58
C LYS A 134 10.22 19.31 7.32
N SER A 135 11.17 19.67 8.17
CA SER A 135 12.56 19.20 8.10
C SER A 135 12.65 17.69 8.34
N ALA A 136 11.91 17.16 9.30
CA ALA A 136 11.86 15.73 9.61
C ALA A 136 11.18 14.93 8.49
N SER A 137 10.08 15.43 7.92
CA SER A 137 9.46 14.81 6.74
C SER A 137 10.42 14.73 5.54
N ARG A 138 11.13 15.82 5.20
CA ARG A 138 12.13 15.81 4.12
C ARG A 138 13.31 14.88 4.41
N LEU A 139 13.73 14.79 5.67
CA LEU A 139 14.79 13.87 6.09
C LEU A 139 14.34 12.42 5.90
N MET A 140 13.12 12.08 6.34
CA MET A 140 12.56 10.74 6.20
C MET A 140 12.39 10.33 4.74
N ASP A 141 11.98 11.24 3.85
CA ASP A 141 11.90 10.97 2.42
C ASP A 141 13.27 10.58 1.85
N LYS A 142 14.32 11.37 2.17
CA LYS A 142 15.70 11.09 1.75
C LYS A 142 16.23 9.78 2.34
N LEU A 143 16.01 9.54 3.63
CA LEU A 143 16.42 8.32 4.31
C LEU A 143 15.74 7.10 3.68
N THR A 144 14.43 7.16 3.45
CA THR A 144 13.66 6.08 2.81
C THR A 144 14.17 5.78 1.40
N GLN A 145 14.55 6.80 0.64
CA GLN A 145 15.12 6.61 -0.69
C GLN A 145 16.48 5.87 -0.67
N ILE A 146 17.37 6.27 0.24
CA ILE A 146 18.68 5.64 0.41
C ILE A 146 18.52 4.20 0.93
N LEU A 147 17.73 4.04 2.00
CA LEU A 147 17.45 2.75 2.62
C LEU A 147 16.70 1.81 1.67
N GLY A 148 15.80 2.32 0.82
CA GLY A 148 15.13 1.55 -0.21
C GLY A 148 16.11 0.97 -1.24
N SER A 149 17.13 1.73 -1.62
CA SER A 149 18.20 1.23 -2.51
C SER A 149 19.01 0.13 -1.83
N ILE A 150 19.38 0.33 -0.56
CA ILE A 150 20.07 -0.68 0.26
C ILE A 150 19.21 -1.95 0.40
N MET A 151 17.90 -1.80 0.58
CA MET A 151 16.96 -2.91 0.70
C MET A 151 16.91 -3.74 -0.57
N ILE A 152 16.85 -3.11 -1.75
CA ILE A 152 16.89 -3.84 -3.03
C ILE A 152 18.16 -4.67 -3.14
N LEU A 153 19.32 -4.11 -2.76
CA LEU A 153 20.59 -4.84 -2.74
C LEU A 153 20.58 -6.00 -1.75
N LEU A 154 20.06 -5.79 -0.54
CA LEU A 154 19.94 -6.85 0.47
C LEU A 154 19.00 -7.97 0.01
N ILE A 155 17.84 -7.63 -0.55
CA ILE A 155 16.90 -8.61 -1.08
C ILE A 155 17.54 -9.39 -2.22
N ALA A 156 18.23 -8.71 -3.15
CA ALA A 156 18.94 -9.38 -4.24
C ALA A 156 20.01 -10.33 -3.70
N TYR A 157 20.83 -9.88 -2.73
CA TYR A 157 21.81 -10.74 -2.07
C TYR A 157 21.17 -11.98 -1.44
N VAL A 158 20.09 -11.81 -0.67
CA VAL A 158 19.37 -12.94 -0.06
C VAL A 158 18.80 -13.87 -1.13
N ALA A 159 18.17 -13.34 -2.17
CA ALA A 159 17.63 -14.13 -3.27
C ALA A 159 18.73 -14.91 -4.01
N PHE A 160 19.94 -14.37 -4.20
CA PHE A 160 21.04 -15.12 -4.81
C PHE A 160 21.66 -16.14 -3.86
N SER A 161 21.89 -15.77 -2.59
CA SER A 161 22.52 -16.66 -1.59
C SER A 161 21.68 -17.90 -1.25
N THR A 162 20.34 -17.78 -1.34
CA THR A 162 19.41 -18.86 -0.98
C THR A 162 19.05 -19.77 -2.14
N ASN A 163 19.51 -19.48 -3.37
CA ASN A 163 19.20 -20.24 -4.59
C ASN A 163 17.72 -20.69 -4.68
N PRO A 164 16.76 -19.75 -4.67
CA PRO A 164 15.34 -20.08 -4.70
C PRO A 164 15.00 -20.88 -5.94
N PRO A 165 13.99 -21.77 -5.87
CA PRO A 165 13.56 -22.59 -7.00
C PRO A 165 12.80 -21.74 -8.04
N VAL A 166 13.52 -20.88 -8.78
CA VAL A 166 12.96 -19.94 -9.76
C VAL A 166 12.17 -20.66 -10.84
N GLY A 167 12.64 -21.82 -11.31
CA GLY A 167 11.91 -22.63 -12.30
C GLY A 167 10.54 -23.06 -11.80
N THR A 168 10.46 -23.52 -10.54
CA THR A 168 9.18 -23.87 -9.89
C THR A 168 8.30 -22.64 -9.71
N ALA A 169 8.86 -21.50 -9.29
CA ALA A 169 8.12 -20.25 -9.16
C ALA A 169 7.52 -19.79 -10.51
N ILE A 170 8.26 -19.91 -11.61
CA ILE A 170 7.76 -19.60 -12.96
C ILE A 170 6.64 -20.57 -13.34
N LYS A 171 6.83 -21.87 -13.14
CA LYS A 171 5.78 -22.88 -13.41
C LYS A 171 4.50 -22.53 -12.63
N GLU A 172 4.61 -22.31 -11.34
CA GLU A 172 3.48 -21.98 -10.46
C GLU A 172 2.85 -20.62 -10.79
N THR A 173 3.59 -19.69 -11.40
CA THR A 173 3.05 -18.40 -11.87
C THR A 173 2.01 -18.56 -12.97
N PHE A 174 2.18 -19.55 -13.86
CA PHE A 174 1.30 -19.75 -15.02
C PHE A 174 0.41 -21.00 -14.91
N ALA A 175 0.80 -21.95 -14.08
CA ALA A 175 0.06 -23.18 -13.78
C ALA A 175 0.08 -23.44 -12.26
N PRO A 176 -0.69 -22.66 -11.47
CA PRO A 176 -0.67 -22.75 -10.01
C PRO A 176 -1.27 -24.07 -9.53
N SER A 177 -0.62 -24.68 -8.54
CA SER A 177 -1.12 -25.88 -7.87
C SER A 177 -2.36 -25.62 -7.01
N SER A 178 -2.57 -24.37 -6.55
CA SER A 178 -3.79 -23.95 -5.85
C SER A 178 -4.04 -22.45 -6.03
N ILE A 179 -5.29 -22.03 -5.85
CA ILE A 179 -5.68 -20.62 -5.93
C ILE A 179 -6.17 -20.17 -4.56
N ASN A 180 -5.47 -19.21 -3.95
CA ASN A 180 -5.87 -18.60 -2.68
C ASN A 180 -6.47 -17.21 -2.91
N LEU A 181 -7.80 -17.14 -2.92
CA LEU A 181 -8.53 -15.88 -3.16
C LEU A 181 -8.25 -14.84 -2.07
N MET A 182 -8.10 -15.26 -0.81
CA MET A 182 -7.77 -14.37 0.30
C MET A 182 -6.40 -13.72 0.11
N ALA A 183 -5.40 -14.49 -0.34
CA ALA A 183 -4.07 -13.94 -0.64
C ALA A 183 -4.13 -12.93 -1.79
N ILE A 184 -4.92 -13.21 -2.85
CA ILE A 184 -5.11 -12.30 -3.99
C ILE A 184 -5.69 -10.96 -3.53
N ILE A 185 -6.83 -10.98 -2.82
CA ILE A 185 -7.47 -9.73 -2.38
C ILE A 185 -6.64 -8.98 -1.34
N THR A 186 -5.92 -9.70 -0.48
CA THR A 186 -5.02 -9.10 0.50
C THR A 186 -3.85 -8.39 -0.18
N LEU A 187 -3.23 -8.97 -1.22
CA LEU A 187 -2.14 -8.33 -1.95
C LEU A 187 -2.61 -7.14 -2.77
N ILE A 188 -3.77 -7.25 -3.40
CA ILE A 188 -4.39 -6.13 -4.12
C ILE A 188 -4.68 -4.99 -3.15
N GLY A 189 -5.33 -5.27 -2.02
CA GLY A 189 -5.60 -4.28 -0.98
C GLY A 189 -4.34 -3.71 -0.34
N GLY A 190 -3.30 -4.55 -0.20
CA GLY A 190 -1.94 -4.21 0.19
C GLY A 190 -1.24 -3.18 -0.71
N THR A 191 -1.64 -3.10 -1.98
CA THR A 191 -0.90 -2.36 -3.03
C THR A 191 -1.69 -1.18 -3.58
N VAL A 192 -3.00 -1.34 -3.77
CA VAL A 192 -3.90 -0.30 -4.32
C VAL A 192 -5.25 -0.27 -3.57
N GLY A 193 -5.32 -0.80 -2.35
CA GLY A 193 -6.53 -0.74 -1.55
C GLY A 193 -6.67 0.58 -0.80
N GLY A 194 -7.91 0.94 -0.48
CA GLY A 194 -8.27 2.11 0.33
C GLY A 194 -7.55 3.38 -0.10
N TYR A 195 -6.80 3.99 0.82
CA TYR A 195 -6.13 5.28 0.59
C TYR A 195 -4.98 5.21 -0.44
N ILE A 196 -4.32 4.05 -0.60
CA ILE A 196 -3.08 3.92 -1.39
C ILE A 196 -3.35 4.22 -2.87
N MET A 197 -4.50 3.80 -3.37
CA MET A 197 -4.94 4.09 -4.74
C MET A 197 -5.04 5.59 -5.02
N PHE A 198 -5.39 6.39 -4.03
CA PHE A 198 -5.64 7.82 -4.19
C PHE A 198 -4.45 8.70 -3.85
N SER A 199 -3.50 8.24 -3.03
CA SER A 199 -2.43 9.06 -2.45
C SER A 199 -1.61 9.82 -3.50
N GLY A 200 -1.04 9.12 -4.48
CA GLY A 200 -0.25 9.75 -5.54
C GLY A 200 -1.11 10.59 -6.50
N GLY A 201 -2.35 10.19 -6.78
CA GLY A 201 -3.28 10.95 -7.61
C GLY A 201 -3.68 12.30 -6.98
N HIS A 202 -4.01 12.29 -5.68
CA HIS A 202 -4.30 13.52 -4.91
C HIS A 202 -3.07 14.42 -4.82
N ARG A 203 -1.88 13.84 -4.68
CA ARG A 203 -0.62 14.60 -4.69
C ARG A 203 -0.38 15.31 -6.03
N LEU A 204 -0.68 14.64 -7.15
CA LEU A 204 -0.59 15.26 -8.47
C LEU A 204 -1.60 16.40 -8.64
N ILE A 205 -2.82 16.22 -8.12
CA ILE A 205 -3.85 17.28 -8.07
C ILE A 205 -3.34 18.49 -7.28
N ASP A 206 -2.78 18.27 -6.09
CA ASP A 206 -2.24 19.34 -5.24
C ASP A 206 -1.05 20.07 -5.85
N ALA A 207 -0.31 19.40 -6.73
CA ALA A 207 0.79 20.00 -7.49
C ALA A 207 0.35 20.65 -8.82
N GLY A 208 -0.95 20.64 -9.14
CA GLY A 208 -1.50 21.20 -10.36
C GLY A 208 -1.24 20.37 -11.63
N ILE A 209 -0.74 19.14 -11.51
CA ILE A 209 -0.57 18.22 -12.64
C ILE A 209 -1.89 17.50 -12.90
N VAL A 210 -2.81 18.22 -13.55
CA VAL A 210 -4.19 17.78 -13.84
C VAL A 210 -4.55 18.12 -15.29
N GLY A 211 -5.70 17.65 -15.77
CA GLY A 211 -6.15 17.84 -17.15
C GLY A 211 -5.71 16.73 -18.11
N GLU A 212 -6.37 16.68 -19.26
CA GLU A 212 -6.13 15.68 -20.30
C GLU A 212 -4.72 15.81 -20.90
N GLU A 213 -4.22 17.04 -21.00
CA GLU A 213 -2.89 17.42 -21.48
C GLU A 213 -1.74 16.79 -20.66
N ASN A 214 -2.00 16.48 -19.39
CA ASN A 214 -1.01 15.91 -18.47
C ASN A 214 -1.12 14.38 -18.34
N LEU A 215 -2.05 13.71 -19.04
CA LEU A 215 -2.29 12.28 -18.90
C LEU A 215 -1.06 11.40 -19.18
N ALA A 216 -0.20 11.79 -20.13
CA ALA A 216 1.03 11.06 -20.41
C ALA A 216 1.96 11.05 -19.18
N GLN A 217 2.04 12.18 -18.48
CA GLN A 217 2.84 12.32 -17.26
C GLN A 217 2.23 11.53 -16.09
N VAL A 218 0.90 11.62 -15.92
CA VAL A 218 0.15 10.86 -14.91
C VAL A 218 0.34 9.35 -15.10
N ASN A 219 0.20 8.85 -16.33
CA ASN A 219 0.41 7.44 -16.66
C ASN A 219 1.84 7.00 -16.38
N LYS A 220 2.83 7.80 -16.77
CA LYS A 220 4.24 7.49 -16.51
C LYS A 220 4.54 7.40 -15.00
N SER A 221 3.97 8.32 -14.21
CA SER A 221 4.12 8.32 -12.75
C SER A 221 3.47 7.08 -12.11
N ALA A 222 2.24 6.74 -12.50
CA ALA A 222 1.55 5.54 -12.02
C ALA A 222 2.31 4.24 -12.39
N ILE A 223 2.77 4.13 -13.63
CA ILE A 223 3.51 2.95 -14.11
C ILE A 223 4.84 2.80 -13.38
N LEU A 224 5.57 3.91 -13.16
CA LEU A 224 6.83 3.88 -12.43
C LEU A 224 6.63 3.43 -10.98
N GLY A 225 5.62 3.99 -10.30
CA GLY A 225 5.31 3.62 -8.91
C GLY A 225 4.95 2.13 -8.78
N MET A 226 4.03 1.65 -9.62
CA MET A 226 3.63 0.23 -9.65
C MET A 226 4.76 -0.70 -10.08
N GLY A 227 5.60 -0.28 -11.03
CA GLY A 227 6.73 -1.07 -11.53
C GLY A 227 7.76 -1.31 -10.43
N VAL A 228 8.13 -0.26 -9.68
CA VAL A 228 9.04 -0.39 -8.54
C VAL A 228 8.45 -1.32 -7.47
N ALA A 229 7.19 -1.16 -7.11
CA ALA A 229 6.51 -2.03 -6.14
C ALA A 229 6.48 -3.50 -6.62
N THR A 230 6.25 -3.74 -7.91
CA THR A 230 6.24 -5.09 -8.49
C THR A 230 7.61 -5.75 -8.43
N ILE A 231 8.66 -5.02 -8.83
CA ILE A 231 10.03 -5.52 -8.80
C ILE A 231 10.43 -5.92 -7.38
N VAL A 232 10.21 -5.02 -6.41
CA VAL A 232 10.52 -5.29 -5.00
C VAL A 232 9.73 -6.50 -4.49
N ARG A 233 8.49 -6.69 -4.93
CA ARG A 233 7.66 -7.83 -4.51
C ARG A 233 8.23 -9.14 -5.02
N ILE A 234 8.60 -9.21 -6.30
CA ILE A 234 9.16 -10.42 -6.92
C ILE A 234 10.47 -10.79 -6.22
N PHE A 235 11.37 -9.83 -6.04
CA PHE A 235 12.64 -10.08 -5.36
C PHE A 235 12.44 -10.52 -3.90
N LEU A 236 11.54 -9.86 -3.16
CA LEU A 236 11.26 -10.23 -1.78
C LEU A 236 10.62 -11.61 -1.68
N PHE A 237 9.70 -11.94 -2.59
CA PHE A 237 9.12 -13.27 -2.70
C PHE A 237 10.19 -14.33 -2.95
N LEU A 238 11.09 -14.11 -3.92
CA LEU A 238 12.16 -15.06 -4.21
C LEU A 238 13.13 -15.22 -3.03
N ALA A 239 13.48 -14.12 -2.35
CA ALA A 239 14.30 -14.14 -1.14
C ALA A 239 13.66 -15.02 -0.05
N VAL A 240 12.38 -14.80 0.25
CA VAL A 240 11.67 -15.61 1.27
C VAL A 240 11.47 -17.04 0.80
N LEU A 241 11.14 -17.26 -0.47
CA LEU A 241 10.94 -18.58 -1.05
C LEU A 241 12.21 -19.42 -0.94
N GLY A 242 13.39 -18.84 -1.17
CA GLY A 242 14.67 -19.54 -1.02
C GLY A 242 14.87 -20.03 0.41
N VAL A 243 14.64 -19.16 1.40
CA VAL A 243 14.74 -19.53 2.82
C VAL A 243 13.78 -20.67 3.18
N VAL A 244 12.51 -20.55 2.78
CA VAL A 244 11.46 -21.55 3.08
C VAL A 244 11.72 -22.86 2.34
N SER A 245 12.21 -22.82 1.10
CA SER A 245 12.49 -24.02 0.28
C SER A 245 13.68 -24.81 0.82
N LEU A 246 14.58 -24.19 1.57
CA LEU A 246 15.65 -24.86 2.31
C LEU A 246 15.15 -25.58 3.58
N GLY A 247 13.84 -25.57 3.86
CA GLY A 247 13.23 -26.23 5.02
C GLY A 247 13.22 -25.38 6.29
N ASN A 248 13.65 -24.12 6.22
CA ASN A 248 13.62 -23.23 7.39
C ASN A 248 12.19 -22.79 7.71
N GLN A 249 11.87 -22.74 8.99
CA GLN A 249 10.61 -22.17 9.47
C GLN A 249 10.83 -20.72 9.88
N LEU A 250 10.03 -19.81 9.32
CA LEU A 250 10.06 -18.40 9.71
C LEU A 250 9.29 -18.18 11.01
N ASP A 251 9.84 -17.37 11.92
CA ASP A 251 9.17 -16.92 13.13
C ASP A 251 7.85 -16.20 12.79
N SER A 252 6.75 -16.66 13.36
CA SER A 252 5.42 -16.08 13.18
C SER A 252 5.28 -14.67 13.79
N ALA A 253 6.15 -14.29 14.73
CA ALA A 253 6.16 -12.96 15.32
C ALA A 253 6.71 -11.89 14.36
N ASN A 254 7.70 -12.23 13.54
CA ASN A 254 8.27 -11.33 12.53
C ASN A 254 8.85 -12.10 11.33
N PRO A 255 7.99 -12.71 10.49
CA PRO A 255 8.44 -13.64 9.45
C PRO A 255 9.26 -12.96 8.37
N ALA A 256 8.99 -11.68 8.11
CA ALA A 256 9.75 -10.90 7.14
C ALA A 256 11.19 -10.71 7.61
N ALA A 257 11.42 -10.23 8.84
CA ALA A 257 12.77 -10.03 9.35
C ALA A 257 13.55 -11.34 9.51
N ASP A 258 12.86 -12.40 9.93
CA ASP A 258 13.49 -13.69 10.17
C ASP A 258 14.04 -14.33 8.89
N ALA A 259 13.38 -14.14 7.74
CA ALA A 259 13.92 -14.58 6.46
C ALA A 259 15.31 -13.97 6.17
N PHE A 260 15.50 -12.68 6.45
CA PHE A 260 16.81 -12.03 6.28
C PHE A 260 17.81 -12.44 7.34
N LYS A 261 17.35 -12.74 8.56
CA LYS A 261 18.20 -13.27 9.63
C LYS A 261 18.78 -14.63 9.26
N ILE A 262 17.96 -15.52 8.72
CA ILE A 262 18.38 -16.87 8.32
C ILE A 262 19.36 -16.80 7.15
N ALA A 263 19.07 -16.00 6.13
CA ALA A 263 19.89 -15.95 4.93
C ALA A 263 21.18 -15.10 5.05
N ALA A 264 21.13 -14.01 5.82
CA ALA A 264 22.19 -12.99 5.87
C ALA A 264 22.67 -12.69 7.31
N GLY A 265 22.31 -13.53 8.27
CA GLY A 265 22.71 -13.41 9.67
C GLY A 265 22.19 -12.15 10.37
N THR A 266 22.80 -11.83 11.50
CA THR A 266 22.43 -10.66 12.31
C THR A 266 22.58 -9.33 11.55
N LEU A 267 23.55 -9.23 10.63
CA LEU A 267 23.73 -8.03 9.83
C LEU A 267 22.53 -7.80 8.90
N GLY A 268 22.12 -8.82 8.15
CA GLY A 268 20.93 -8.76 7.29
C GLY A 268 19.65 -8.48 8.09
N TYR A 269 19.51 -9.11 9.26
CA TYR A 269 18.42 -8.85 10.19
C TYR A 269 18.33 -7.37 10.61
N LYS A 270 19.45 -6.77 11.04
CA LYS A 270 19.49 -5.37 11.49
C LYS A 270 19.29 -4.39 10.34
N ILE A 271 19.87 -4.64 9.17
CA ILE A 271 19.64 -3.82 7.96
C ILE A 271 18.16 -3.86 7.58
N PHE A 272 17.55 -5.04 7.56
CA PHE A 272 16.11 -5.18 7.31
C PHE A 272 15.31 -4.38 8.33
N GLY A 273 15.60 -4.50 9.63
CA GLY A 273 14.92 -3.75 10.69
C GLY A 273 14.97 -2.24 10.49
N LEU A 274 16.13 -1.71 10.07
CA LEU A 274 16.30 -0.27 9.80
C LEU A 274 15.45 0.19 8.62
N VAL A 275 15.46 -0.54 7.50
CA VAL A 275 14.63 -0.20 6.35
C VAL A 275 13.15 -0.35 6.70
N PHE A 276 12.77 -1.43 7.37
CA PHE A 276 11.40 -1.71 7.77
C PHE A 276 10.85 -0.60 8.66
N LEU A 277 11.63 -0.15 9.64
CA LEU A 277 11.31 1.00 10.48
C LEU A 277 11.13 2.28 9.66
N ALA A 278 12.07 2.61 8.77
CA ALA A 278 11.99 3.83 7.97
C ALA A 278 10.75 3.82 7.04
N ALA A 279 10.50 2.71 6.37
CA ALA A 279 9.32 2.53 5.51
C ALA A 279 8.01 2.64 6.32
N ALA A 280 7.99 2.06 7.52
CA ALA A 280 6.86 2.14 8.43
C ALA A 280 6.56 3.58 8.87
N LEU A 281 7.57 4.32 9.35
CA LEU A 281 7.41 5.69 9.82
C LEU A 281 6.91 6.63 8.71
N THR A 282 7.45 6.49 7.49
CA THR A 282 6.98 7.24 6.31
C THR A 282 5.53 6.88 5.97
N SER A 283 5.18 5.60 6.07
CA SER A 283 3.82 5.12 5.80
C SER A 283 2.80 5.57 6.84
N ILE A 284 3.21 5.76 8.11
CA ILE A 284 2.34 6.29 9.17
C ILE A 284 1.80 7.67 8.79
N VAL A 285 2.71 8.55 8.34
CA VAL A 285 2.37 9.91 7.94
C VAL A 285 1.53 9.91 6.66
N GLY A 286 1.91 9.07 5.67
CA GLY A 286 1.20 8.98 4.39
C GLY A 286 -0.25 8.49 4.52
N ALA A 287 -0.49 7.46 5.34
CA ALA A 287 -1.83 6.93 5.61
C ALA A 287 -2.72 7.94 6.33
N ALA A 288 -2.19 8.60 7.37
CA ALA A 288 -2.92 9.61 8.12
C ALA A 288 -3.27 10.83 7.25
N TYR A 289 -2.30 11.37 6.51
CA TYR A 289 -2.50 12.51 5.61
C TYR A 289 -3.57 12.23 4.55
N THR A 290 -3.46 11.10 3.85
CA THR A 290 -4.39 10.77 2.76
C THR A 290 -5.78 10.46 3.30
N SER A 291 -5.90 9.82 4.47
CA SER A 291 -7.21 9.58 5.09
C SER A 291 -7.89 10.89 5.48
N VAL A 292 -7.16 11.86 6.01
CA VAL A 292 -7.70 13.18 6.38
C VAL A 292 -8.03 14.03 5.15
N SER A 293 -7.31 13.87 4.02
CA SER A 293 -7.62 14.61 2.79
C SER A 293 -9.02 14.30 2.24
N PHE A 294 -9.56 13.12 2.50
CA PHE A 294 -10.94 12.72 2.15
C PHE A 294 -12.00 13.41 3.03
N LEU A 295 -11.64 13.77 4.26
CA LEU A 295 -12.52 14.49 5.19
C LEU A 295 -12.53 16.00 4.90
N LYS A 296 -11.42 16.54 4.39
CA LYS A 296 -11.18 17.98 4.19
C LYS A 296 -12.25 18.70 3.36
N THR A 297 -12.75 18.09 2.29
CA THR A 297 -13.75 18.74 1.41
C THR A 297 -15.18 18.56 1.90
N LEU A 298 -15.42 17.65 2.85
CA LEU A 298 -16.74 17.33 3.39
C LEU A 298 -17.01 18.02 4.74
N PHE A 299 -15.96 18.28 5.53
CA PHE A 299 -16.09 18.84 6.87
C PHE A 299 -15.18 20.07 7.04
N THR A 300 -15.80 21.26 7.16
CA THR A 300 -15.07 22.53 7.32
C THR A 300 -14.13 22.53 8.53
N VAL A 301 -14.56 21.94 9.64
CA VAL A 301 -13.75 21.82 10.87
C VAL A 301 -12.43 21.09 10.60
N VAL A 302 -12.46 20.03 9.77
CA VAL A 302 -11.27 19.27 9.40
C VAL A 302 -10.35 20.10 8.49
N LYS A 303 -10.92 20.91 7.59
CA LYS A 303 -10.13 21.82 6.75
C LYS A 303 -9.40 22.87 7.59
N GLU A 304 -10.04 23.41 8.62
CA GLU A 304 -9.47 24.42 9.51
C GLU A 304 -8.43 23.83 10.48
N HIS A 305 -8.62 22.58 10.90
CA HIS A 305 -7.77 21.90 11.89
C HIS A 305 -7.05 20.68 11.32
N GLU A 306 -6.69 20.70 10.03
CA GLU A 306 -6.17 19.55 9.27
C GLU A 306 -5.00 18.86 9.97
N ASN A 307 -4.03 19.64 10.46
CA ASN A 307 -2.87 19.10 11.16
C ASN A 307 -3.25 18.38 12.46
N LEU A 308 -4.21 18.91 13.22
CA LEU A 308 -4.68 18.26 14.46
C LEU A 308 -5.43 16.97 14.15
N CYS A 309 -6.22 16.94 13.08
CA CYS A 309 -6.90 15.71 12.65
C CYS A 309 -5.90 14.63 12.24
N ILE A 310 -4.82 14.98 11.52
CA ILE A 310 -3.76 14.04 11.14
C ILE A 310 -3.03 13.50 12.37
N ILE A 311 -2.65 14.37 13.31
CA ILE A 311 -2.03 13.96 14.58
C ILE A 311 -2.97 13.03 15.36
N GLY A 312 -4.25 13.40 15.48
CA GLY A 312 -5.27 12.58 16.12
C GLY A 312 -5.40 11.21 15.48
N PHE A 313 -5.33 11.11 14.15
CA PHE A 313 -5.35 9.83 13.43
C PHE A 313 -4.16 8.94 13.79
N ILE A 314 -2.95 9.51 13.85
CA ILE A 314 -1.73 8.79 14.26
C ILE A 314 -1.85 8.33 15.72
N VAL A 315 -2.32 9.19 16.61
CA VAL A 315 -2.48 8.87 18.04
C VAL A 315 -3.51 7.75 18.22
N VAL A 316 -4.69 7.86 17.60
CA VAL A 316 -5.76 6.85 17.72
C VAL A 316 -5.29 5.50 17.19
N SER A 317 -4.67 5.44 16.01
CA SER A 317 -4.13 4.18 15.48
C SER A 317 -3.04 3.57 16.37
N THR A 318 -2.17 4.41 16.95
CA THR A 318 -1.13 3.96 17.90
C THR A 318 -1.76 3.36 19.16
N LEU A 319 -2.75 4.03 19.75
CA LEU A 319 -3.45 3.53 20.92
C LEU A 319 -4.16 2.20 20.64
N ILE A 320 -4.86 2.10 19.51
CA ILE A 320 -5.53 0.85 19.10
C ILE A 320 -4.52 -0.31 19.00
N LEU A 321 -3.34 -0.08 18.42
CA LEU A 321 -2.30 -1.11 18.36
C LEU A 321 -1.83 -1.53 19.76
N ILE A 322 -1.58 -0.56 20.66
CA ILE A 322 -1.14 -0.83 22.04
C ILE A 322 -2.16 -1.70 22.79
N PHE A 323 -3.46 -1.49 22.55
CA PHE A 323 -4.53 -2.28 23.16
C PHE A 323 -4.73 -3.67 22.53
N LEU A 324 -4.77 -3.77 21.19
CA LEU A 324 -5.05 -5.03 20.50
C LEU A 324 -3.86 -6.02 20.53
N GLY A 325 -2.64 -5.50 20.40
CA GLY A 325 -1.45 -6.30 20.12
C GLY A 325 -1.55 -7.05 18.78
N LYS A 326 -0.52 -7.82 18.41
CA LYS A 326 -0.47 -8.68 17.19
C LYS A 326 -0.27 -7.91 15.86
N PRO A 327 0.86 -7.18 15.69
CA PRO A 327 1.13 -6.35 14.52
C PRO A 327 1.05 -7.12 13.19
N VAL A 328 1.59 -8.35 13.12
CA VAL A 328 1.56 -9.17 11.89
C VAL A 328 0.12 -9.47 11.44
N LYS A 329 -0.77 -9.86 12.37
CA LYS A 329 -2.18 -10.12 12.03
C LYS A 329 -2.88 -8.86 11.56
N LEU A 330 -2.65 -7.73 12.23
CA LEU A 330 -3.23 -6.44 11.87
C LEU A 330 -2.75 -5.98 10.48
N LEU A 331 -1.49 -6.22 10.14
CA LEU A 331 -0.91 -5.92 8.81
C LEU A 331 -1.53 -6.74 7.68
N VAL A 332 -1.84 -8.02 7.93
CA VAL A 332 -2.54 -8.87 6.95
C VAL A 332 -3.99 -8.44 6.82
N LEU A 333 -4.70 -8.28 7.94
CA LEU A 333 -6.12 -7.87 7.97
C LEU A 333 -6.34 -6.49 7.33
N ALA A 334 -5.42 -5.54 7.54
CA ALA A 334 -5.48 -4.23 6.90
C ALA A 334 -5.44 -4.37 5.37
N GLY A 335 -4.56 -5.22 4.83
CA GLY A 335 -4.53 -5.53 3.40
C GLY A 335 -5.86 -6.08 2.91
N SER A 336 -6.40 -7.09 3.58
CA SER A 336 -7.67 -7.72 3.21
C SER A 336 -8.83 -6.72 3.21
N LEU A 337 -9.00 -5.96 4.29
CA LEU A 337 -10.07 -4.95 4.44
C LEU A 337 -10.02 -3.91 3.31
N ASN A 338 -8.82 -3.45 2.94
CA ASN A 338 -8.68 -2.47 1.88
C ASN A 338 -8.88 -3.06 0.47
N GLY A 339 -8.63 -4.36 0.32
CA GLY A 339 -9.02 -5.11 -0.86
C GLY A 339 -10.54 -5.20 -1.03
N LEU A 340 -11.30 -5.22 0.08
CA LEU A 340 -12.77 -5.16 0.07
C LEU A 340 -13.31 -3.78 -0.31
N ILE A 341 -12.57 -2.71 0.00
CA ILE A 341 -12.97 -1.34 -0.32
C ILE A 341 -12.77 -1.03 -1.82
N LEU A 342 -11.76 -1.66 -2.44
CA LEU A 342 -11.38 -1.46 -3.84
C LEU A 342 -12.53 -1.56 -4.87
N PRO A 343 -13.37 -2.62 -4.90
CA PRO A 343 -14.42 -2.74 -5.91
C PRO A 343 -15.38 -1.55 -5.88
N ILE A 344 -15.68 -1.03 -4.69
CA ILE A 344 -16.57 0.12 -4.50
C ILE A 344 -15.91 1.38 -5.08
N THR A 345 -14.68 1.68 -4.68
CA THR A 345 -13.98 2.89 -5.12
C THR A 345 -13.66 2.88 -6.62
N LEU A 346 -13.28 1.73 -7.16
CA LEU A 346 -13.01 1.57 -8.59
C LEU A 346 -14.29 1.66 -9.43
N ALA A 347 -15.39 1.02 -9.01
CA ALA A 347 -16.66 1.09 -9.72
C ALA A 347 -17.17 2.53 -9.86
N ILE A 348 -17.12 3.29 -8.77
CA ILE A 348 -17.49 4.71 -8.77
C ILE A 348 -16.65 5.49 -9.76
N THR A 349 -15.34 5.22 -9.79
CA THR A 349 -14.40 5.89 -10.69
C THR A 349 -14.67 5.54 -12.15
N LEU A 350 -15.00 4.28 -12.44
CA LEU A 350 -15.37 3.83 -13.79
C LEU A 350 -16.68 4.47 -14.26
N ILE A 351 -17.70 4.55 -13.40
CA ILE A 351 -18.95 5.26 -13.70
C ILE A 351 -18.67 6.73 -13.98
N ALA A 352 -17.87 7.38 -13.14
CA ALA A 352 -17.45 8.77 -13.34
C ALA A 352 -16.73 8.99 -14.68
N SER A 353 -15.93 8.01 -15.14
CA SER A 353 -15.19 8.09 -16.40
C SER A 353 -16.06 8.25 -17.66
N LYS A 354 -17.37 7.97 -17.55
CA LYS A 354 -18.36 8.09 -18.64
C LYS A 354 -19.35 9.25 -18.43
N LYS A 355 -19.24 10.00 -17.34
CA LYS A 355 -20.10 11.14 -17.00
C LYS A 355 -19.50 12.44 -17.53
N GLN A 356 -20.13 13.06 -18.54
CA GLN A 356 -19.65 14.28 -19.18
C GLN A 356 -19.56 15.48 -18.22
N ASP A 357 -20.43 15.54 -17.20
CA ASP A 357 -20.40 16.55 -16.15
C ASP A 357 -19.20 16.44 -15.21
N ILE A 358 -18.49 15.29 -15.22
CA ILE A 358 -17.30 15.03 -14.41
C ILE A 358 -16.03 15.09 -15.25
N VAL A 359 -15.97 14.39 -16.38
CA VAL A 359 -14.76 14.30 -17.22
C VAL A 359 -14.77 15.23 -18.44
N GLY A 360 -15.83 15.99 -18.65
CA GLY A 360 -15.96 16.91 -19.79
C GLY A 360 -15.95 16.17 -21.13
N LYS A 361 -15.10 16.63 -22.05
CA LYS A 361 -14.97 16.07 -23.41
C LYS A 361 -14.05 14.85 -23.49
N TYR A 362 -13.36 14.51 -22.40
CA TYR A 362 -12.41 13.41 -22.37
C TYR A 362 -13.09 12.07 -22.67
N ARG A 363 -12.44 11.26 -23.50
CA ARG A 363 -12.89 9.89 -23.82
C ARG A 363 -12.00 8.89 -23.11
N HIS A 364 -12.54 8.29 -22.04
CA HIS A 364 -11.82 7.24 -21.32
C HIS A 364 -11.62 5.99 -22.18
N SER A 365 -10.43 5.38 -22.09
CA SER A 365 -10.05 4.19 -22.86
C SER A 365 -11.02 3.03 -22.61
N ASN A 366 -11.58 2.46 -23.68
CA ASN A 366 -12.52 1.34 -23.57
C ASN A 366 -11.85 0.07 -23.03
N ILE A 367 -10.55 -0.12 -23.31
CA ILE A 367 -9.78 -1.27 -22.79
C ILE A 367 -9.65 -1.14 -21.27
N LEU A 368 -9.19 0.02 -20.78
CA LEU A 368 -9.07 0.24 -19.33
C LEU A 368 -10.42 0.17 -18.63
N PHE A 369 -11.47 0.69 -19.26
CA PHE A 369 -12.83 0.62 -18.72
C PHE A 369 -13.31 -0.82 -18.56
N LEU A 370 -13.18 -1.65 -19.61
CA LEU A 370 -13.60 -3.04 -19.58
C LEU A 370 -12.78 -3.86 -18.58
N LEU A 371 -11.44 -3.73 -18.63
CA LEU A 371 -10.56 -4.39 -17.67
C LEU A 371 -10.85 -3.93 -16.24
N GLY A 372 -11.17 -2.64 -16.05
CA GLY A 372 -11.55 -2.09 -14.76
C GLY A 372 -12.80 -2.76 -14.20
N TRP A 373 -13.84 -2.95 -15.01
CA TRP A 373 -15.03 -3.67 -14.58
C TRP A 373 -14.77 -5.15 -14.28
N ILE A 374 -13.88 -5.80 -15.03
CA ILE A 374 -13.43 -7.16 -14.69
C ILE A 374 -12.77 -7.17 -13.30
N VAL A 375 -11.88 -6.20 -13.00
CA VAL A 375 -11.29 -6.07 -11.66
C VAL A 375 -12.36 -5.84 -10.59
N VAL A 376 -13.34 -4.96 -10.83
CA VAL A 376 -14.46 -4.73 -9.91
C VAL A 376 -15.20 -6.04 -9.62
N LEU A 377 -15.61 -6.77 -10.66
CA LEU A 377 -16.39 -8.00 -10.50
C LEU A 377 -15.60 -9.07 -9.75
N VAL A 378 -14.32 -9.28 -10.10
CA VAL A 378 -13.48 -10.28 -9.45
C VAL A 378 -13.20 -9.90 -7.99
N THR A 379 -12.83 -8.66 -7.72
CA THR A 379 -12.53 -8.21 -6.34
C THR A 379 -13.78 -8.14 -5.47
N ALA A 380 -14.94 -7.80 -6.04
CA ALA A 380 -16.23 -7.87 -5.34
C ALA A 380 -16.59 -9.32 -5.00
N TYR A 381 -16.49 -10.24 -5.97
CA TYR A 381 -16.77 -11.67 -5.75
C TYR A 381 -15.87 -12.27 -4.66
N ILE A 382 -14.55 -12.04 -4.77
CA ILE A 382 -13.59 -12.49 -3.76
C ILE A 382 -13.87 -11.82 -2.42
N GLY A 383 -14.26 -10.55 -2.42
CA GLY A 383 -14.55 -9.82 -1.20
C GLY A 383 -15.74 -10.37 -0.43
N VAL A 384 -16.83 -10.70 -1.11
CA VAL A 384 -18.00 -11.36 -0.52
C VAL A 384 -17.63 -12.73 0.07
N GLN A 385 -16.84 -13.54 -0.64
CA GLN A 385 -16.33 -14.81 -0.09
C GLN A 385 -15.40 -14.63 1.12
N SER A 386 -14.62 -13.56 1.14
CA SER A 386 -13.67 -13.29 2.23
C SER A 386 -14.40 -12.85 3.49
N LEU A 387 -15.48 -12.09 3.38
CA LEU A 387 -16.35 -11.69 4.48
C LEU A 387 -17.00 -12.89 5.18
N SER A 388 -17.45 -13.91 4.43
CA SER A 388 -18.01 -15.14 5.02
C SER A 388 -16.96 -16.03 5.70
N SER A 389 -15.68 -15.81 5.40
CA SER A 389 -14.56 -16.47 6.07
C SER A 389 -14.08 -15.70 7.30
N LEU A 390 -14.16 -14.36 7.28
CA LEU A 390 -13.85 -13.50 8.42
C LEU A 390 -14.82 -13.69 9.59
N THR A 391 -16.11 -13.90 9.32
CA THR A 391 -17.10 -14.19 10.38
C THR A 391 -16.80 -15.49 11.13
N LYS A 392 -16.12 -16.46 10.50
CA LYS A 392 -15.64 -17.68 11.17
C LYS A 392 -14.38 -17.48 12.01
N LEU A 393 -13.66 -16.38 11.80
CA LEU A 393 -12.42 -16.04 12.51
C LEU A 393 -12.67 -15.30 13.83
N PHE A 394 -13.88 -14.77 14.01
CA PHE A 394 -14.38 -14.14 15.24
C PHE A 394 -15.45 -14.97 15.97
N ALA A 395 -15.74 -16.19 15.48
CA ALA A 395 -16.67 -17.15 16.08
C ALA A 395 -15.94 -18.12 17.02
#